data_AF-A0A5N7A3Z6-F1
#
_entry.id   AF-A0A5N7A3Z6-F1
#
_cell.length_a   1.000
_cell.length_b   1.000
_cell.length_c   1.000
_cell.angle_alpha   90.00
_cell.angle_beta   90.00
_cell.angle_gamma   90.00
#
_symmetry.space_group_name_H-M   'P 1'
#
loop_
_entity.id
_entity.type
_entity.pdbx_description
1 polymer ?
#
loop_
_entity_poly.entity_id
_entity_poly.type
_entity_poly.pdbx_seq_one_letter_code
_entity_poly.pdbx_strand_id
1 'polypeptide(L)'
;MLRYEYSVEVDKSALEGTGFCITFPIRVHREDGLARAVSAQFLQDYSAATEQKSLDLSLGASCPLGHFASLVIPECCPKRLPYAAKMFEYMHFEDDRLEAPKSATERQNVSEYIAFGMPSSFGQIWGKIWGSCSKYRRLQISLLVEGIWQCGAGILSMVAHFRDVCGENAQDNKLTTFDEYLEHRVTVGGWIALLEFVRHVMGITLVAREKAAVRDVIHPLHIFMALSNDYFSYKKEKFLHERQERPGIVYNAVAIVAEQDSLTEEQALKLIRDKIIQAELTHHEELESLKQNGPWSQDMVRYIEACRLAAGGLFLMTATTPRMVVDAHDAR
;
A
#
# COMPACT_ATOMS: atom_id res chain seq x y z
N MET A 1 -17.77 -1.57 19.07
CA MET A 1 -16.73 -0.55 18.82
C MET A 1 -15.39 -1.14 19.26
N LEU A 2 -14.31 -0.94 18.49
CA LEU A 2 -12.98 -1.44 18.86
C LEU A 2 -12.48 -0.67 20.09
N ARG A 3 -12.01 -1.37 21.13
CA ARG A 3 -11.32 -0.73 22.25
C ARG A 3 -9.87 -0.53 21.85
N TYR A 4 -9.40 0.72 21.91
CA TYR A 4 -8.00 1.06 21.62
C TYR A 4 -7.14 0.79 22.85
N GLU A 5 -6.20 -0.14 22.73
CA GLU A 5 -5.29 -0.56 23.79
C GLU A 5 -3.85 -0.19 23.45
N TYR A 6 -3.45 -0.41 22.20
CA TYR A 6 -2.05 -0.32 21.78
C TYR A 6 -1.66 0.99 21.12
N SER A 7 -2.61 1.91 20.91
CA SER A 7 -2.34 3.18 20.23
C SER A 7 -2.80 4.43 20.97
N VAL A 8 -2.27 5.57 20.52
CA VAL A 8 -2.71 6.92 20.87
C VAL A 8 -3.23 7.64 19.63
N GLU A 9 -4.11 8.60 19.83
CA GLU A 9 -4.63 9.44 18.74
C GLU A 9 -3.53 10.35 18.21
N VAL A 10 -3.48 10.52 16.89
CA VAL A 10 -2.62 11.52 16.25
C VAL A 10 -3.43 12.80 16.10
N ASP A 11 -2.83 13.93 16.44
CA ASP A 11 -3.46 15.23 16.28
C ASP A 11 -3.75 15.50 14.79
N LYS A 12 -5.02 15.81 14.47
CA LYS A 12 -5.45 16.12 13.11
C LYS A 12 -4.88 17.45 12.60
N SER A 13 -4.32 18.28 13.47
CA SER A 13 -3.52 19.44 13.05
C SER A 13 -2.37 19.05 12.11
N ALA A 14 -1.90 17.81 12.16
CA ALA A 14 -0.93 17.26 11.21
C ALA A 14 -1.41 17.25 9.75
N LEU A 15 -2.71 17.37 9.51
CA LEU A 15 -3.30 17.48 8.17
C LEU A 15 -3.57 18.93 7.76
N GLU A 16 -3.28 19.91 8.62
CA GLU A 16 -3.37 21.33 8.25
C GLU A 16 -2.47 21.60 7.04
N GLY A 17 -3.03 22.33 6.05
CA GLY A 17 -2.33 22.61 4.79
C GLY A 17 -2.49 21.56 3.70
N THR A 18 -2.95 20.33 4.00
CA THR A 18 -3.29 19.34 2.96
C THR A 18 -4.57 19.71 2.20
N GLY A 19 -5.41 20.54 2.82
CA GLY A 19 -6.75 20.86 2.34
C GLY A 19 -7.80 19.79 2.66
N PHE A 20 -7.43 18.65 3.25
CA PHE A 20 -8.40 17.61 3.58
C PHE A 20 -8.87 17.71 5.03
N CYS A 21 -10.13 17.34 5.24
CA CYS A 21 -10.70 17.08 6.56
C CYS A 21 -11.36 15.71 6.52
N ILE A 22 -10.59 14.67 6.86
CA ILE A 22 -11.09 13.30 6.89
C ILE A 22 -11.66 12.95 8.27
N THR A 23 -12.70 12.13 8.27
CA THR A 23 -13.40 11.67 9.47
C THR A 23 -12.81 10.37 10.04
N PHE A 24 -12.06 9.60 9.24
CA PHE A 24 -11.42 8.37 9.69
C PHE A 24 -10.50 8.59 10.91
N PRO A 25 -10.45 7.61 11.84
CA PRO A 25 -9.57 7.68 12.99
C PRO A 25 -8.10 7.57 12.55
N ILE A 26 -7.25 8.44 13.09
CA ILE A 26 -5.82 8.42 12.85
C ILE A 26 -5.13 8.18 14.20
N ARG A 27 -4.39 7.08 14.29
CA ARG A 27 -3.74 6.64 15.52
C ARG A 27 -2.36 6.13 15.21
N VAL A 28 -1.47 6.22 16.20
CA VAL A 28 -0.11 5.69 16.12
C VAL A 28 0.10 4.69 17.25
N HIS A 29 0.68 3.54 16.92
CA HIS A 29 1.03 2.51 17.89
C HIS A 29 1.98 3.09 18.97
N ARG A 30 1.74 2.77 20.24
CA ARG A 30 2.52 3.25 21.39
C ARG A 30 3.99 2.85 21.33
N GLU A 31 4.26 1.71 20.72
CA GLU A 31 5.60 1.18 20.46
C GLU A 31 6.18 1.57 19.08
N ASP A 32 5.83 2.76 18.55
CA ASP A 32 6.38 3.23 17.27
C ASP A 32 7.92 3.21 17.21
N GLY A 33 8.58 3.51 18.34
CA GLY A 33 10.03 3.41 18.45
C GLY A 33 10.58 2.01 18.15
N LEU A 34 9.83 0.94 18.50
CA LEU A 34 10.19 -0.43 18.16
C LEU A 34 10.05 -0.68 16.65
N ALA A 35 8.97 -0.22 16.02
CA ALA A 35 8.78 -0.34 14.59
C ALA A 35 9.91 0.32 13.80
N ARG A 36 10.29 1.56 14.19
CA ARG A 36 11.40 2.30 13.58
C ARG A 36 12.75 1.60 13.77
N ALA A 37 13.04 1.12 14.98
CA ALA A 37 14.31 0.44 15.26
C ALA A 37 14.45 -0.85 14.45
N VAL A 38 13.38 -1.63 14.35
CA VAL A 38 13.37 -2.88 13.59
C VAL A 38 13.42 -2.62 12.09
N SER A 39 12.71 -1.61 11.60
CA SER A 39 12.83 -1.13 10.21
C SER A 39 14.28 -0.78 9.90
N ALA A 40 14.92 0.08 10.69
CA ALA A 40 16.30 0.51 10.47
C ALA A 40 17.29 -0.67 10.39
N GLN A 41 17.14 -1.68 11.25
CA GLN A 41 17.95 -2.90 11.16
C GLN A 41 17.65 -3.69 9.88
N PHE A 42 16.37 -3.86 9.54
CA PHE A 42 15.96 -4.58 8.33
C PHE A 42 16.48 -3.91 7.05
N LEU A 43 16.55 -2.57 7.01
CA LEU A 43 17.15 -1.84 5.90
C LEU A 43 18.63 -2.20 5.69
N GLN A 44 19.38 -2.34 6.78
CA GLN A 44 20.79 -2.76 6.72
C GLN A 44 20.89 -4.19 6.17
N ASP A 45 20.03 -5.09 6.65
CA ASP A 45 19.99 -6.48 6.19
C ASP A 45 19.60 -6.58 4.72
N TYR A 46 18.62 -5.78 4.29
CA TYR A 46 18.18 -5.68 2.90
C TYR A 46 19.30 -5.17 2.00
N SER A 47 19.91 -4.03 2.33
CA SER A 47 21.04 -3.47 1.56
C SER A 47 22.22 -4.44 1.46
N ALA A 48 22.56 -5.13 2.55
CA ALA A 48 23.61 -6.14 2.56
C ALA A 48 23.26 -7.39 1.72
N ALA A 49 21.97 -7.70 1.58
CA ALA A 49 21.48 -8.84 0.81
C ALA A 49 21.33 -8.55 -0.69
N THR A 50 21.02 -7.30 -1.07
CA THR A 50 20.83 -6.87 -2.45
C THR A 50 22.06 -6.19 -3.07
N GLU A 51 23.09 -5.92 -2.26
CA GLU A 51 24.27 -5.13 -2.64
C GLU A 51 23.91 -3.71 -3.14
N GLN A 52 22.70 -3.26 -2.80
CA GLN A 52 22.14 -2.00 -3.27
C GLN A 52 22.54 -0.87 -2.31
N LYS A 53 23.39 0.04 -2.81
CA LYS A 53 23.87 1.23 -2.08
C LYS A 53 23.19 2.54 -2.50
N SER A 54 22.38 2.51 -3.56
CA SER A 54 21.93 3.71 -4.29
C SER A 54 20.46 4.11 -4.08
N LEU A 55 19.65 3.31 -3.39
CA LEU A 55 18.32 3.75 -2.96
C LEU A 55 18.46 4.51 -1.66
N ASP A 56 17.79 5.66 -1.53
CA ASP A 56 17.61 6.29 -0.22
C ASP A 56 16.62 5.46 0.60
N LEU A 57 17.15 4.42 1.23
CA LEU A 57 16.38 3.49 2.06
C LEU A 57 15.74 4.19 3.28
N SER A 58 16.13 5.42 3.60
CA SER A 58 15.67 6.13 4.81
C SER A 58 14.26 6.73 4.69
N LEU A 59 13.69 6.75 3.48
CA LEU A 59 12.40 7.38 3.18
C LEU A 59 11.25 6.38 2.95
N GLY A 60 11.49 5.07 3.07
CA GLY A 60 10.55 4.00 2.67
C GLY A 60 9.22 4.03 3.44
N ALA A 61 9.21 3.47 4.64
CA ALA A 61 7.99 3.33 5.43
C ALA A 61 7.91 4.30 6.63
N SER A 62 8.70 5.36 6.68
CA SER A 62 8.75 6.29 7.82
C SER A 62 8.31 7.71 7.45
N CYS A 63 7.49 8.33 8.30
CA CYS A 63 7.23 9.78 8.26
C CYS A 63 7.52 10.42 9.64
N PRO A 64 7.49 11.76 9.77
CA PRO A 64 7.72 12.43 11.05
C PRO A 64 6.76 11.99 12.17
N LEU A 65 5.56 11.55 11.81
CA LEU A 65 4.47 11.24 12.75
C LEU A 65 4.42 9.77 13.18
N GLY A 66 5.05 8.86 12.43
CA GLY A 66 5.08 7.44 12.74
C GLY A 66 5.73 6.62 11.63
N HIS A 67 6.10 5.39 11.97
CA HIS A 67 6.35 4.34 10.99
C HIS A 67 5.00 3.89 10.38
N PHE A 68 4.99 3.50 9.10
CA PHE A 68 3.81 3.10 8.34
C PHE A 68 3.05 1.98 9.04
N ALA A 69 3.77 0.95 9.52
CA ALA A 69 3.18 -0.10 10.36
C ALA A 69 2.44 0.46 11.58
N SER A 70 3.05 1.40 12.30
CA SER A 70 2.46 2.01 13.50
C SER A 70 1.23 2.84 13.20
N LEU A 71 1.12 3.42 12.00
CA LEU A 71 0.00 4.25 11.57
C LEU A 71 -1.15 3.44 10.95
N VAL A 72 -0.83 2.44 10.13
CA VAL A 72 -1.81 1.64 9.37
C VAL A 72 -2.41 0.51 10.21
N ILE A 73 -1.64 -0.05 11.14
CA ILE A 73 -2.12 -1.09 12.07
C ILE A 73 -1.84 -0.72 13.54
N PRO A 74 -2.36 0.43 14.00
CA PRO A 74 -2.02 1.00 15.30
C PRO A 74 -2.48 0.13 16.48
N GLU A 75 -3.45 -0.76 16.25
CA GLU A 75 -3.97 -1.71 17.23
C GLU A 75 -3.51 -3.15 17.00
N CYS A 76 -2.43 -3.36 16.23
CA CYS A 76 -1.84 -4.69 16.16
C CYS A 76 -1.26 -5.11 17.52
N CYS A 77 -1.18 -6.42 17.74
CA CYS A 77 -0.49 -6.93 18.91
C CYS A 77 0.98 -6.46 18.89
N PRO A 78 1.52 -5.89 19.99
CA PRO A 78 2.91 -5.42 20.04
C PRO A 78 3.94 -6.46 19.57
N LYS A 79 3.70 -7.74 19.84
CA LYS A 79 4.57 -8.85 19.38
C LYS A 79 4.63 -9.02 17.86
N ARG A 80 3.61 -8.56 17.13
CA ARG A 80 3.51 -8.65 15.67
C ARG A 80 3.94 -7.35 14.96
N LEU A 81 4.05 -6.24 15.68
CA LEU A 81 4.48 -4.96 15.12
C LEU A 81 5.88 -5.04 14.46
N PRO A 82 6.91 -5.67 15.07
CA PRO A 82 8.22 -5.85 14.41
C PRO A 82 8.14 -6.56 13.06
N TYR A 83 7.34 -7.62 12.99
CA TYR A 83 7.15 -8.36 11.74
C TYR A 83 6.49 -7.47 10.69
N ALA A 84 5.43 -6.75 11.06
CA ALA A 84 4.74 -5.86 10.14
C ALA A 84 5.63 -4.71 9.65
N ALA A 85 6.47 -4.14 10.51
CA ALA A 85 7.42 -3.10 10.11
C ALA A 85 8.35 -3.61 8.99
N LYS A 86 8.95 -4.79 9.16
CA LYS A 86 9.82 -5.41 8.14
C LYS A 86 9.08 -5.72 6.84
N MET A 87 7.85 -6.23 6.93
CA MET A 87 7.06 -6.53 5.74
C MET A 87 6.70 -5.26 4.97
N PHE A 88 6.35 -4.17 5.65
CA PHE A 88 6.05 -2.91 4.99
C PHE A 88 7.28 -2.30 4.34
N GLU A 89 8.44 -2.32 5.00
CA GLU A 89 9.70 -1.92 4.36
C GLU A 89 9.97 -2.75 3.11
N TYR A 90 9.91 -4.08 3.21
CA TYR A 90 10.08 -4.97 2.07
C TYR A 90 9.13 -4.61 0.91
N MET A 91 7.83 -4.41 1.17
CA MET A 91 6.87 -4.06 0.13
C MET A 91 7.16 -2.70 -0.53
N HIS A 92 7.52 -1.67 0.25
CA HIS A 92 7.85 -0.35 -0.32
C HIS A 92 9.13 -0.39 -1.18
N PHE A 93 10.15 -1.17 -0.80
CA PHE A 93 11.35 -1.31 -1.65
C PHE A 93 11.11 -2.12 -2.90
N GLU A 94 10.31 -3.18 -2.82
CA GLU A 94 9.93 -3.93 -4.02
C GLU A 94 9.16 -3.03 -4.99
N ASP A 95 8.24 -2.20 -4.47
CA ASP A 95 7.50 -1.19 -5.23
C ASP A 95 8.45 -0.15 -5.88
N ASP A 96 9.33 0.50 -5.11
CA ASP A 96 10.32 1.45 -5.66
C ASP A 96 11.21 0.83 -6.74
N ARG A 97 11.60 -0.43 -6.55
CA ARG A 97 12.44 -1.17 -7.49
C ARG A 97 11.67 -1.56 -8.75
N LEU A 98 10.36 -1.74 -8.66
CA LEU A 98 9.50 -1.90 -9.82
C LEU A 98 9.33 -0.57 -10.58
N GLU A 99 9.20 0.54 -9.86
CA GLU A 99 9.03 1.90 -10.41
C GLU A 99 10.33 2.57 -10.89
N ALA A 100 11.50 2.11 -10.43
CA ALA A 100 12.79 2.73 -10.74
C ALA A 100 13.05 2.80 -12.27
N PRO A 101 13.69 3.88 -12.76
CA PRO A 101 14.04 3.98 -14.17
C PRO A 101 14.86 2.79 -14.66
N LYS A 102 14.38 2.15 -15.71
CA LYS A 102 15.00 0.96 -16.33
C LYS A 102 15.39 1.25 -17.77
N SER A 103 16.56 0.76 -18.17
CA SER A 103 16.95 0.71 -19.58
C SER A 103 15.92 -0.08 -20.40
N ALA A 104 15.89 0.11 -21.73
CA ALA A 104 14.98 -0.64 -22.60
C ALA A 104 15.15 -2.17 -22.46
N THR A 105 16.39 -2.63 -22.27
CA THR A 105 16.72 -4.04 -22.06
C THR A 105 16.23 -4.57 -20.71
N GLU A 106 16.36 -3.78 -19.64
CA GLU A 106 15.82 -4.15 -18.31
C GLU A 106 14.29 -4.17 -18.31
N ARG A 107 13.66 -3.23 -19.03
CA ARG A 107 12.19 -3.23 -19.23
C ARG A 107 11.72 -4.49 -19.94
N GLN A 108 12.41 -4.92 -20.99
CA GLN A 108 12.08 -6.14 -21.71
C GLN A 108 12.22 -7.39 -20.81
N ASN A 109 13.29 -7.48 -20.01
CA ASN A 109 13.48 -8.59 -19.06
C ASN A 109 12.41 -8.63 -17.96
N VAL A 110 12.00 -7.48 -17.45
CA VAL A 110 10.92 -7.37 -16.46
C VAL A 110 9.58 -7.71 -17.11
N SER A 111 9.28 -7.17 -18.29
CA SER A 111 8.03 -7.44 -19.02
C SER A 111 7.88 -8.92 -19.40
N GLU A 112 8.93 -9.56 -19.93
CA GLU A 112 8.93 -10.99 -20.24
C GLU A 112 8.70 -11.83 -18.97
N TYR A 113 9.34 -11.50 -17.84
CA TYR A 113 9.14 -12.21 -16.58
C TYR A 113 7.71 -12.10 -16.03
N ILE A 114 7.14 -10.90 -16.08
CA ILE A 114 5.80 -10.67 -15.56
C ILE A 114 4.76 -11.29 -16.53
N ALA A 115 4.98 -11.23 -17.86
CA ALA A 115 4.08 -11.77 -18.88
C ALA A 115 4.09 -13.31 -18.98
N PHE A 116 5.20 -13.98 -18.67
CA PHE A 116 5.32 -15.44 -18.65
C PHE A 116 4.74 -16.08 -17.38
N GLY A 117 3.65 -15.56 -16.81
CA GLY A 117 2.99 -16.10 -15.62
C GLY A 117 2.89 -17.64 -15.65
N MET A 118 3.86 -18.32 -15.01
CA MET A 118 4.00 -19.77 -15.09
C MET A 118 4.28 -20.41 -13.73
N PRO A 119 3.66 -21.56 -13.47
CA PRO A 119 3.50 -22.17 -12.15
C PRO A 119 4.78 -22.87 -11.74
N SER A 120 5.62 -22.26 -10.93
CA SER A 120 6.68 -23.02 -10.27
C SER A 120 7.06 -22.38 -8.96
N SER A 121 6.96 -23.21 -7.91
CA SER A 121 7.42 -23.04 -6.53
C SER A 121 8.16 -21.74 -6.19
N PHE A 122 7.73 -21.12 -5.09
CA PHE A 122 8.28 -19.98 -4.34
C PHE A 122 9.82 -19.81 -4.36
N GLY A 123 10.59 -20.89 -4.59
CA GLY A 123 12.04 -20.89 -4.63
C GLY A 123 12.72 -20.76 -6.01
N GLN A 124 12.04 -21.03 -7.13
CA GLN A 124 12.64 -20.91 -8.47
C GLN A 124 12.48 -19.50 -9.07
N ILE A 125 11.44 -18.79 -8.62
CA ILE A 125 11.04 -17.43 -9.02
C ILE A 125 12.17 -16.41 -8.83
N TRP A 126 12.91 -16.50 -7.71
CA TRP A 126 13.94 -15.53 -7.34
C TRP A 126 15.31 -15.75 -7.97
N GLY A 127 15.55 -16.91 -8.60
CA GLY A 127 16.88 -17.32 -9.06
C GLY A 127 17.27 -16.86 -10.47
N LYS A 128 16.31 -16.50 -11.33
CA LYS A 128 16.59 -16.28 -12.76
C LYS A 128 16.83 -14.83 -13.19
N ILE A 129 16.41 -13.83 -12.43
CA ILE A 129 16.72 -12.41 -12.73
C ILE A 129 17.86 -11.89 -11.84
N TRP A 130 17.94 -12.32 -10.58
CA TRP A 130 18.69 -11.58 -9.53
C TRP A 130 19.97 -12.30 -9.08
N GLY A 131 20.42 -13.26 -9.88
CA GLY A 131 21.48 -14.18 -9.51
C GLY A 131 21.07 -15.11 -8.36
N SER A 132 21.83 -16.17 -8.20
CA SER A 132 21.77 -17.08 -7.06
C SER A 132 22.25 -16.39 -5.77
N CYS A 133 21.88 -15.13 -5.51
CA CYS A 133 22.33 -14.39 -4.35
C CYS A 133 21.62 -14.96 -3.13
N SER A 134 22.23 -15.99 -2.56
CA SER A 134 21.67 -16.80 -1.50
C SER A 134 21.23 -15.98 -0.28
N LYS A 135 21.76 -14.77 -0.11
CA LYS A 135 21.41 -13.83 0.97
C LYS A 135 20.00 -13.23 0.81
N TYR A 136 19.68 -12.68 -0.36
CA TYR A 136 18.36 -12.08 -0.62
C TYR A 136 17.25 -13.13 -0.56
N ARG A 137 17.46 -14.30 -1.15
CA ARG A 137 16.50 -15.42 -1.03
C ARG A 137 16.34 -15.89 0.43
N ARG A 138 17.42 -15.91 1.22
CA ARG A 138 17.34 -16.20 2.66
C ARG A 138 16.51 -15.15 3.39
N LEU A 139 16.67 -13.86 3.09
CA LEU A 139 15.90 -12.78 3.71
C LEU A 139 14.39 -12.98 3.51
N GLN A 140 13.97 -13.29 2.28
CA GLN A 140 12.56 -13.53 1.94
C GLN A 140 11.97 -14.75 2.64
N ILE A 141 12.73 -15.85 2.67
CA ILE A 141 12.30 -17.07 3.38
C ILE A 141 12.17 -16.76 4.87
N SER A 142 13.13 -16.05 5.46
CA SER A 142 13.07 -15.64 6.87
C SER A 142 11.84 -14.79 7.18
N LEU A 143 11.52 -13.79 6.35
CA LEU A 143 10.31 -12.98 6.49
C LEU A 143 9.04 -13.82 6.40
N LEU A 144 8.96 -14.73 5.42
CA LEU A 144 7.80 -15.59 5.27
C LEU A 144 7.61 -16.53 6.46
N VAL A 145 8.69 -17.20 6.89
CA VAL A 145 8.67 -18.13 8.03
C VAL A 145 8.26 -17.40 9.31
N GLU A 146 8.82 -16.21 9.55
CA GLU A 146 8.42 -15.36 10.67
C GLU A 146 6.94 -14.98 10.59
N GLY A 147 6.45 -14.60 9.40
CA GLY A 147 5.05 -14.27 9.19
C GLY A 147 4.11 -15.43 9.50
N ILE A 148 4.44 -16.64 9.04
CA ILE A 148 3.67 -17.85 9.35
C ILE A 148 3.67 -18.13 10.85
N TRP A 149 4.82 -17.97 11.52
CA TRP A 149 4.93 -18.21 12.96
C TRP A 149 4.15 -17.18 13.79
N GLN A 150 4.16 -15.92 13.39
CA GLN A 150 3.52 -14.81 14.14
C GLN A 150 2.02 -14.66 13.83
N CYS A 151 1.64 -14.84 12.57
CA CYS A 151 0.31 -14.50 12.04
C CYS A 151 -0.45 -15.70 11.48
N GLY A 152 0.18 -16.87 11.38
CA GLY A 152 -0.39 -18.08 10.81
C GLY A 152 -0.24 -18.18 9.29
N ALA A 153 -0.60 -19.35 8.73
CA ALA A 153 -0.48 -19.64 7.31
C ALA A 153 -1.32 -18.72 6.40
N GLY A 154 -2.27 -18.00 6.99
CA GLY A 154 -3.08 -17.00 6.29
C GLY A 154 -2.23 -15.94 5.58
N ILE A 155 -1.04 -15.62 6.08
CA ILE A 155 -0.11 -14.68 5.46
C ILE A 155 0.31 -15.06 4.03
N LEU A 156 0.19 -16.35 3.68
CA LEU A 156 0.45 -16.84 2.32
C LEU A 156 -0.57 -16.33 1.29
N SER A 157 -1.78 -15.96 1.71
CA SER A 157 -2.78 -15.39 0.81
C SER A 157 -2.32 -14.03 0.27
N MET A 158 -1.59 -13.25 1.07
CA MET A 158 -1.00 -11.98 0.63
C MET A 158 0.07 -12.23 -0.43
N VAL A 159 0.91 -13.26 -0.28
CA VAL A 159 1.94 -13.55 -1.28
C VAL A 159 1.33 -14.05 -2.59
N ALA A 160 0.26 -14.85 -2.51
CA ALA A 160 -0.50 -15.24 -3.69
C ALA A 160 -1.09 -14.03 -4.40
N HIS A 161 -1.71 -13.11 -3.66
CA HIS A 161 -2.27 -11.89 -4.23
C HIS A 161 -1.21 -10.97 -4.82
N PHE A 162 -0.08 -10.78 -4.13
CA PHE A 162 1.04 -9.99 -4.66
C PHE A 162 1.57 -10.57 -5.98
N ARG A 163 1.68 -11.90 -6.09
CA ARG A 163 2.04 -12.56 -7.34
C ARG A 163 1.04 -12.27 -8.45
N ASP A 164 -0.25 -12.38 -8.15
CA ASP A 164 -1.32 -12.18 -9.13
C ASP A 164 -1.33 -10.71 -9.60
N VAL A 165 -1.19 -9.75 -8.68
CA VAL A 165 -1.02 -8.31 -8.93
C VAL A 165 0.20 -8.01 -9.79
N CYS A 166 1.36 -8.61 -9.48
CA CYS A 166 2.54 -8.48 -10.33
C CYS A 166 2.19 -8.96 -11.74
N GLY A 167 1.60 -10.15 -11.89
CA GLY A 167 1.21 -10.73 -13.18
C GLY A 167 0.27 -9.85 -14.01
N GLU A 168 -0.69 -9.17 -13.37
CA GLU A 168 -1.60 -8.23 -14.04
C GLU A 168 -0.88 -6.95 -14.50
N ASN A 169 0.05 -6.41 -13.69
CA ASN A 169 0.90 -5.26 -14.06
C ASN A 169 1.82 -5.50 -15.27
N ALA A 170 2.04 -6.76 -15.70
CA ALA A 170 2.77 -7.06 -16.94
C ALA A 170 2.03 -6.63 -18.17
N GLN A 171 0.70 -6.70 -18.08
CA GLN A 171 -0.15 -6.58 -19.24
C GLN A 171 -0.19 -5.10 -19.59
N ASP A 172 0.25 -4.78 -20.81
CA ASP A 172 0.21 -3.42 -21.37
C ASP A 172 -1.27 -3.04 -21.57
N ASN A 173 -1.95 -2.73 -20.47
CA ASN A 173 -3.34 -2.34 -20.46
C ASN A 173 -3.40 -0.87 -20.85
N LYS A 174 -3.78 -0.63 -22.12
CA LYS A 174 -4.26 0.69 -22.55
C LYS A 174 -5.62 0.91 -21.89
N LEU A 175 -5.61 1.36 -20.64
CA LEU A 175 -6.83 1.79 -19.95
C LEU A 175 -7.37 3.02 -20.67
N THR A 176 -8.63 2.98 -21.08
CA THR A 176 -9.24 4.01 -21.92
C THR A 176 -10.11 4.97 -21.12
N THR A 177 -10.52 4.57 -19.91
CA THR A 177 -11.36 5.39 -19.03
C THR A 177 -10.89 5.40 -17.59
N PHE A 178 -11.30 6.42 -16.83
CA PHE A 178 -11.06 6.52 -15.40
C PHE A 178 -11.69 5.37 -14.61
N ASP A 179 -12.87 4.88 -15.02
CA ASP A 179 -13.54 3.79 -14.32
C ASP A 179 -12.79 2.46 -14.52
N GLU A 180 -12.33 2.18 -15.74
CA GLU A 180 -11.43 1.04 -16.03
C GLU A 180 -10.14 1.16 -15.22
N TYR A 181 -9.57 2.36 -15.15
CA TYR A 181 -8.40 2.62 -14.33
C TYR A 181 -8.66 2.36 -12.86
N LEU A 182 -9.77 2.84 -12.31
CA LEU A 182 -10.05 2.71 -10.89
C LEU A 182 -10.28 1.25 -10.49
N GLU A 183 -11.00 0.48 -11.31
CA GLU A 183 -11.20 -0.96 -11.09
C GLU A 183 -9.86 -1.71 -11.11
N HIS A 184 -9.01 -1.42 -12.11
CA HIS A 184 -7.68 -1.98 -12.19
C HIS A 184 -6.79 -1.53 -11.01
N ARG A 185 -6.80 -0.24 -10.66
CA ARG A 185 -5.99 0.36 -9.58
C ARG A 185 -6.36 -0.20 -8.21
N VAL A 186 -7.64 -0.47 -7.94
CA VAL A 186 -8.08 -1.12 -6.69
C VAL A 186 -7.55 -2.54 -6.59
N THR A 187 -7.55 -3.29 -7.70
CA THR A 187 -7.12 -4.68 -7.76
C THR A 187 -5.60 -4.81 -7.73
N VAL A 188 -4.93 -4.01 -8.55
CA VAL A 188 -3.49 -4.10 -8.88
C VAL A 188 -2.63 -3.16 -8.03
N GLY A 189 -3.24 -2.20 -7.32
CA GLY A 189 -2.55 -1.31 -6.39
C GLY A 189 -2.20 -1.95 -5.05
N GLY A 190 -2.46 -3.25 -4.85
CA GLY A 190 -2.12 -3.97 -3.61
C GLY A 190 -3.00 -3.63 -2.41
N TRP A 191 -4.06 -2.83 -2.58
CA TRP A 191 -4.96 -2.40 -1.50
C TRP A 191 -5.73 -3.56 -0.85
N ILE A 192 -6.16 -4.52 -1.68
CA ILE A 192 -6.80 -5.75 -1.20
C ILE A 192 -5.81 -6.59 -0.38
N ALA A 193 -4.57 -6.76 -0.87
CA ALA A 193 -3.52 -7.44 -0.11
C ALA A 193 -3.21 -6.74 1.22
N LEU A 194 -3.19 -5.40 1.24
CA LEU A 194 -2.94 -4.61 2.44
C LEU A 194 -4.01 -4.85 3.50
N LEU A 195 -5.30 -4.80 3.15
CA LEU A 195 -6.36 -5.01 4.14
C LEU A 195 -6.46 -6.49 4.58
N GLU A 196 -6.16 -7.45 3.70
CA GLU A 196 -6.02 -8.85 4.12
C GLU A 196 -4.81 -9.06 5.04
N PHE A 197 -3.69 -8.36 4.81
CA PHE A 197 -2.55 -8.36 5.72
C PHE A 197 -2.91 -7.79 7.09
N VAL A 198 -3.59 -6.64 7.13
CA VAL A 198 -4.13 -6.02 8.35
C VAL A 198 -4.99 -7.05 9.12
N ARG A 199 -5.90 -7.74 8.43
CA ARG A 199 -6.76 -8.77 9.02
C ARG A 199 -5.95 -9.88 9.71
N HIS A 200 -4.93 -10.41 9.03
CA HIS A 200 -4.09 -11.49 9.56
C HIS A 200 -3.23 -11.03 10.74
N VAL A 201 -2.57 -9.87 10.62
CA VAL A 201 -1.71 -9.33 11.69
C VAL A 201 -2.52 -8.98 12.93
N MET A 202 -3.76 -8.50 12.76
CA MET A 202 -4.67 -8.24 13.89
C MET A 202 -5.37 -9.49 14.43
N GLY A 203 -5.12 -10.68 13.84
CA GLY A 203 -5.70 -11.94 14.28
C GLY A 203 -7.23 -11.96 14.17
N ILE A 204 -7.76 -11.38 13.09
CA ILE A 204 -9.20 -11.29 12.84
C ILE A 204 -9.61 -12.43 11.89
N THR A 205 -10.65 -13.18 12.25
CA THR A 205 -11.14 -14.30 11.45
C THR A 205 -12.54 -14.01 10.94
N LEU A 206 -12.72 -13.98 9.62
CA LEU A 206 -14.02 -13.83 8.99
C LEU A 206 -14.37 -15.10 8.21
N VAL A 207 -15.58 -15.62 8.41
CA VAL A 207 -16.13 -16.68 7.56
C VAL A 207 -16.56 -16.11 6.21
N ALA A 208 -16.75 -16.97 5.20
CA ALA A 208 -17.07 -16.55 3.83
C ALA A 208 -18.28 -15.60 3.74
N ARG A 209 -19.35 -15.89 4.50
CA ARG A 209 -20.55 -15.01 4.56
C ARG A 209 -20.24 -13.63 5.14
N GLU A 210 -19.33 -13.55 6.13
CA GLU A 210 -18.96 -12.27 6.76
C GLU A 210 -18.06 -11.46 5.84
N LYS A 211 -17.11 -12.12 5.16
CA LYS A 211 -16.30 -11.49 4.11
C LYS A 211 -17.16 -10.91 2.99
N ALA A 212 -18.20 -11.63 2.57
CA ALA A 212 -19.16 -11.14 1.59
C ALA A 212 -19.95 -9.94 2.13
N ALA A 213 -20.43 -10.01 3.37
CA ALA A 213 -21.25 -8.96 3.97
C ALA A 213 -20.50 -7.63 4.19
N VAL A 214 -19.19 -7.67 4.45
CA VAL A 214 -18.40 -6.44 4.63
C VAL A 214 -17.87 -5.87 3.32
N ARG A 215 -18.02 -6.56 2.18
CA ARG A 215 -17.43 -6.17 0.90
C ARG A 215 -17.81 -4.73 0.53
N ASP A 216 -19.10 -4.41 0.58
CA ASP A 216 -19.62 -3.12 0.12
C ASP A 216 -19.21 -1.98 1.07
N VAL A 217 -18.98 -2.29 2.35
CA VAL A 217 -18.44 -1.34 3.33
C VAL A 217 -16.94 -1.10 3.13
N ILE A 218 -16.18 -2.11 2.72
CA ILE A 218 -14.73 -2.03 2.58
C ILE A 218 -14.31 -1.51 1.20
N HIS A 219 -15.10 -1.74 0.15
CA HIS A 219 -14.75 -1.32 -1.21
C HIS A 219 -14.50 0.19 -1.34
N PRO A 220 -15.32 1.10 -0.76
CA PRO A 220 -15.04 2.52 -0.77
C PRO A 220 -13.74 2.90 -0.03
N LEU A 221 -13.31 2.11 0.97
CA LEU A 221 -12.00 2.32 1.61
C LEU A 221 -10.84 1.99 0.67
N HIS A 222 -10.96 0.97 -0.19
CA HIS A 222 -9.93 0.72 -1.21
C HIS A 222 -9.83 1.89 -2.20
N ILE A 223 -10.96 2.42 -2.65
CA ILE A 223 -10.99 3.60 -3.53
C ILE A 223 -10.36 4.80 -2.84
N PHE A 224 -10.74 5.06 -1.59
CA PHE A 224 -10.17 6.14 -0.78
C PHE A 224 -8.65 6.01 -0.68
N MET A 225 -8.14 4.82 -0.35
CA MET A 225 -6.69 4.58 -0.22
C MET A 225 -5.94 4.74 -1.55
N ALA A 226 -6.50 4.18 -2.63
CA ALA A 226 -5.94 4.28 -3.98
C ALA A 226 -5.83 5.73 -4.44
N LEU A 227 -6.94 6.47 -4.41
CA LEU A 227 -6.97 7.85 -4.89
C LEU A 227 -6.18 8.79 -3.98
N SER A 228 -6.13 8.54 -2.67
CA SER A 228 -5.28 9.31 -1.76
C SER A 228 -3.81 9.11 -2.06
N ASN A 229 -3.39 7.88 -2.39
CA ASN A 229 -2.02 7.64 -2.84
C ASN A 229 -1.74 8.42 -4.13
N ASP A 230 -2.56 8.23 -5.16
CA ASP A 230 -2.38 8.87 -6.47
C ASP A 230 -2.36 10.41 -6.37
N TYR A 231 -3.23 10.99 -5.53
CA TYR A 231 -3.30 12.45 -5.34
C TYR A 231 -1.98 13.01 -4.78
N PHE A 232 -1.42 12.39 -3.75
CA PHE A 232 -0.18 12.89 -3.13
C PHE A 232 1.08 12.46 -3.89
N SER A 233 1.07 11.31 -4.58
CA SER A 233 2.19 10.81 -5.36
C SER A 233 2.29 11.39 -6.77
N TYR A 234 1.24 12.02 -7.29
CA TYR A 234 1.15 12.45 -8.69
C TYR A 234 2.37 13.27 -9.16
N LYS A 235 2.84 14.24 -8.37
CA LYS A 235 4.02 15.04 -8.74
C LYS A 235 5.29 14.19 -8.85
N LYS A 236 5.50 13.26 -7.91
CA LYS A 236 6.60 12.30 -7.92
C LYS A 236 6.53 11.41 -9.17
N GLU A 237 5.36 10.82 -9.41
CA GLU A 237 5.15 9.88 -10.53
C GLU A 237 5.28 10.56 -11.89
N LYS A 238 4.77 11.79 -12.04
CA LYS A 238 4.96 12.60 -13.25
C LYS A 238 6.43 12.87 -13.52
N PHE A 239 7.17 13.30 -12.50
CA PHE A 239 8.61 13.55 -12.60
C PHE A 239 9.39 12.29 -13.01
N LEU A 240 9.07 11.14 -12.39
CA LEU A 240 9.69 9.86 -12.73
C LEU A 240 9.35 9.41 -14.16
N HIS A 241 8.10 9.57 -14.59
CA HIS A 241 7.64 9.23 -15.94
C HIS A 241 8.40 10.02 -17.00
N GLU A 242 8.58 11.33 -16.79
CA GLU A 242 9.35 12.20 -17.68
C GLU A 242 10.82 11.75 -17.81
N ARG A 243 11.46 11.31 -16.71
CA ARG A 243 12.85 10.80 -16.73
C ARG A 243 13.01 9.43 -17.38
N GLN A 244 11.95 8.63 -17.43
CA GLN A 244 11.98 7.27 -17.98
C GLN A 244 11.80 7.22 -19.50
N GLU A 245 11.50 8.37 -20.12
CA GLU A 245 11.12 8.47 -21.53
C GLU A 245 10.05 7.43 -21.90
N ARG A 246 9.14 7.14 -20.95
CA ARG A 246 8.10 6.12 -21.14
C ARG A 246 7.00 6.72 -22.02
N PRO A 247 6.63 6.08 -23.14
CA PRO A 247 5.53 6.56 -23.95
C PRO A 247 4.20 6.42 -23.19
N GLY A 248 3.25 7.31 -23.49
CA GLY A 248 1.91 7.28 -22.90
C GLY A 248 1.75 8.23 -21.71
N ILE A 249 0.58 8.12 -21.08
CA ILE A 249 0.22 8.92 -19.90
C ILE A 249 0.81 8.32 -18.63
N VAL A 250 1.02 9.17 -17.62
CA VAL A 250 1.41 8.73 -16.27
C VAL A 250 0.30 7.80 -15.75
N TYR A 251 0.67 6.64 -15.20
CA TYR A 251 -0.28 5.70 -14.59
C TYR A 251 -0.76 6.23 -13.23
N ASN A 252 -1.61 7.25 -13.25
CA ASN A 252 -2.08 7.95 -12.07
C ASN A 252 -3.48 8.52 -12.33
N ALA A 253 -4.38 8.44 -11.34
CA ALA A 253 -5.74 8.98 -11.42
C ALA A 253 -5.80 10.42 -11.98
N VAL A 254 -4.91 11.31 -11.52
CA VAL A 254 -4.88 12.73 -11.91
C VAL A 254 -4.57 12.88 -13.39
N ALA A 255 -3.57 12.15 -13.90
CA ALA A 255 -3.19 12.21 -15.31
C ALA A 255 -4.31 11.65 -16.21
N ILE A 256 -4.93 10.55 -15.78
CA ILE A 256 -5.96 9.87 -16.56
C ILE A 256 -7.22 10.73 -16.69
N VAL A 257 -7.69 11.36 -15.60
CA VAL A 257 -8.85 12.26 -15.69
C VAL A 257 -8.51 13.55 -16.42
N ALA A 258 -7.28 14.06 -16.29
CA ALA A 258 -6.84 15.24 -17.03
C ALA A 258 -6.92 15.01 -18.54
N GLU A 259 -6.42 13.85 -19.01
CA GLU A 259 -6.48 13.47 -20.42
C GLU A 259 -7.92 13.18 -20.87
N GLN A 260 -8.64 12.33 -20.15
CA GLN A 260 -9.99 11.89 -20.53
C GLN A 260 -10.96 13.07 -20.65
N ASP A 261 -10.94 13.98 -19.68
CA ASP A 261 -11.92 15.06 -19.56
C ASP A 261 -11.37 16.41 -20.08
N SER A 262 -10.17 16.41 -20.67
CA SER A 262 -9.48 17.63 -21.16
C SER A 262 -9.36 18.72 -20.10
N LEU A 263 -9.00 18.34 -18.87
CA LEU A 263 -8.89 19.22 -17.71
C LEU A 263 -7.47 19.74 -17.51
N THR A 264 -7.35 20.92 -16.90
CA THR A 264 -6.05 21.34 -16.37
C THR A 264 -5.65 20.46 -15.19
N GLU A 265 -4.35 20.43 -14.87
CA GLU A 265 -3.83 19.70 -13.72
C GLU A 265 -4.53 20.12 -12.39
N GLU A 266 -4.80 21.41 -12.22
CA GLU A 266 -5.50 21.93 -11.05
C GLU A 266 -6.96 21.42 -10.98
N GLN A 267 -7.66 21.40 -12.12
CA GLN A 267 -9.02 20.88 -12.21
C GLN A 267 -9.06 19.37 -11.95
N ALA A 268 -8.10 18.61 -12.50
CA ALA A 268 -7.96 17.18 -12.28
C ALA A 268 -7.69 16.86 -10.80
N LEU A 269 -6.76 17.57 -10.16
CA LEU A 269 -6.51 17.43 -8.71
C LEU A 269 -7.77 17.70 -7.89
N LYS A 270 -8.51 18.76 -8.20
CA LYS A 270 -9.77 19.05 -7.52
C LYS A 270 -10.78 17.92 -7.69
N LEU A 271 -10.93 17.38 -8.90
CA LEU A 271 -11.83 16.26 -9.17
C LEU A 271 -11.43 15.00 -8.38
N ILE A 272 -10.14 14.65 -8.33
CA ILE A 272 -9.66 13.51 -7.55
C ILE A 272 -9.90 13.72 -6.05
N ARG A 273 -9.69 14.95 -5.54
CA ARG A 273 -10.03 15.29 -4.15
C ARG A 273 -11.51 15.09 -3.84
N ASP A 274 -12.40 15.53 -4.72
CA ASP A 274 -13.84 15.34 -4.54
C ASP A 274 -14.22 13.84 -4.55
N LYS A 275 -13.56 13.03 -5.39
CA LYS A 275 -13.73 11.56 -5.41
C LYS A 275 -13.22 10.87 -4.15
N ILE A 276 -12.12 11.33 -3.55
CA ILE A 276 -11.61 10.83 -2.26
C ILE A 276 -12.67 11.08 -1.16
N ILE A 277 -13.21 12.29 -1.11
CA ILE A 277 -14.25 12.65 -0.13
C ILE A 277 -15.52 11.81 -0.36
N GLN A 278 -15.92 11.63 -1.62
CA GLN A 278 -17.07 10.80 -1.95
C GLN A 278 -16.89 9.34 -1.52
N ALA A 279 -15.69 8.78 -1.69
CA ALA A 279 -15.39 7.42 -1.23
C ALA A 279 -15.50 7.26 0.29
N GLU A 280 -15.08 8.28 1.06
CA GLU A 280 -15.30 8.32 2.50
C GLU A 280 -16.79 8.40 2.87
N LEU A 281 -17.57 9.26 2.20
CA LEU A 281 -19.01 9.37 2.43
C LEU A 281 -19.74 8.06 2.13
N THR A 282 -19.43 7.43 1.00
CA THR A 282 -20.03 6.14 0.61
C THR A 282 -19.66 5.04 1.61
N HIS A 283 -18.45 5.03 2.18
CA HIS A 283 -18.13 4.10 3.27
C HIS A 283 -19.09 4.26 4.46
N HIS A 284 -19.39 5.50 4.88
CA HIS A 284 -20.28 5.73 6.01
C HIS A 284 -21.72 5.32 5.69
N GLU A 285 -22.20 5.62 4.49
CA GLU A 285 -23.53 5.20 4.03
C GLU A 285 -23.67 3.67 4.05
N GLU A 286 -22.70 2.95 3.49
CA GLU A 286 -22.68 1.50 3.47
C GLU A 286 -22.54 0.91 4.88
N LEU A 287 -21.76 1.56 5.75
CA LEU A 287 -21.63 1.15 7.14
C LEU A 287 -22.95 1.27 7.91
N GLU A 288 -23.68 2.37 7.72
CA GLU A 288 -25.01 2.55 8.33
C GLU A 288 -26.04 1.57 7.76
N SER A 289 -26.01 1.31 6.44
CA SER A 289 -26.83 0.28 5.80
C SER A 289 -26.56 -1.10 6.40
N LEU A 290 -25.29 -1.49 6.53
CA LEU A 290 -24.90 -2.76 7.14
C LEU A 290 -25.37 -2.87 8.60
N LYS A 291 -25.43 -1.76 9.35
CA LYS A 291 -25.88 -1.77 10.77
C LYS A 291 -27.36 -2.11 10.88
N GLN A 292 -28.14 -1.76 9.87
CA GLN A 292 -29.58 -2.01 9.83
C GLN A 292 -29.91 -3.46 9.46
N ASN A 293 -28.98 -4.18 8.81
CA ASN A 293 -29.19 -5.53 8.27
C ASN A 293 -29.00 -6.69 9.27
N GLY A 294 -28.85 -6.40 10.57
CA GLY A 294 -28.84 -7.41 11.64
C GLY A 294 -27.56 -7.44 12.48
N PRO A 295 -27.45 -8.41 13.42
CA PRO A 295 -26.34 -8.46 14.36
C PRO A 295 -25.02 -8.85 13.68
N TRP A 296 -23.94 -8.20 14.11
CA TRP A 296 -22.59 -8.45 13.59
C TRP A 296 -21.80 -9.34 14.54
N SER A 297 -20.88 -10.14 14.00
CA SER A 297 -19.87 -10.77 14.83
C SER A 297 -18.88 -9.73 15.33
N GLN A 298 -18.22 -10.04 16.45
CA GLN A 298 -17.18 -9.18 16.99
C GLN A 298 -16.04 -8.97 15.98
N ASP A 299 -15.70 -10.01 15.19
CA ASP A 299 -14.63 -9.92 14.20
C ASP A 299 -15.00 -9.08 12.97
N MET A 300 -16.29 -9.03 12.57
CA MET A 300 -16.75 -8.06 11.56
C MET A 300 -16.54 -6.62 12.03
N VAL A 301 -16.96 -6.30 13.26
CA VAL A 301 -16.76 -4.97 13.86
C VAL A 301 -15.27 -4.63 13.89
N ARG A 302 -14.44 -5.56 14.37
CA ARG A 302 -12.99 -5.37 14.47
C ARG A 302 -12.36 -5.17 13.10
N TYR A 303 -12.80 -5.90 12.08
CA TYR A 303 -12.26 -5.79 10.73
C TYR A 303 -12.58 -4.43 10.10
N ILE A 304 -13.84 -3.98 10.18
CA ILE A 304 -14.25 -2.68 9.63
C ILE A 304 -13.45 -1.55 10.31
N GLU A 305 -13.36 -1.55 11.64
CA GLU A 305 -12.58 -0.55 12.37
C GLU A 305 -11.08 -0.62 12.03
N ALA A 306 -10.52 -1.82 11.86
CA ALA A 306 -9.14 -2.00 11.42
C ALA A 306 -8.89 -1.40 10.03
N CYS A 307 -9.81 -1.60 9.08
CA CYS A 307 -9.72 -1.00 7.75
C CYS A 307 -9.84 0.52 7.78
N ARG A 308 -10.69 1.08 8.65
CA ARG A 308 -10.81 2.54 8.84
C ARG A 308 -9.53 3.15 9.43
N LEU A 309 -8.92 2.48 10.40
CA LEU A 309 -7.59 2.86 10.94
C LEU A 309 -6.52 2.79 9.85
N ALA A 310 -6.51 1.72 9.04
CA ALA A 310 -5.58 1.55 7.93
C ALA A 310 -5.72 2.67 6.89
N ALA A 311 -6.94 3.03 6.52
CA ALA A 311 -7.22 4.13 5.59
C ALA A 311 -6.73 5.48 6.14
N GLY A 312 -7.05 5.80 7.40
CA GLY A 312 -6.61 7.05 8.04
C GLY A 312 -5.09 7.14 8.22
N GLY A 313 -4.46 6.04 8.64
CA GLY A 313 -3.01 5.95 8.79
C GLY A 313 -2.27 6.07 7.46
N LEU A 314 -2.78 5.42 6.40
CA LEU A 314 -2.22 5.54 5.06
C LEU A 314 -2.36 6.97 4.53
N PHE A 315 -3.54 7.57 4.67
CA PHE A 315 -3.78 8.95 4.25
C PHE A 315 -2.80 9.92 4.92
N LEU A 316 -2.63 9.81 6.24
CA LEU A 316 -1.67 10.63 6.97
C LEU A 316 -0.26 10.42 6.43
N MET A 317 0.15 9.17 6.22
CA MET A 317 1.48 8.87 5.71
C MET A 317 1.69 9.47 4.32
N THR A 318 0.79 9.23 3.36
CA THR A 318 0.97 9.73 1.99
C THR A 318 0.93 11.26 1.92
N ALA A 319 0.15 11.90 2.78
CA ALA A 319 0.06 13.36 2.85
C ALA A 319 1.29 14.04 3.48
N THR A 320 2.04 13.34 4.34
CA THR A 320 3.10 13.95 5.17
C THR A 320 4.48 13.34 4.99
N THR A 321 4.58 12.24 4.26
CA THR A 321 5.86 11.56 4.04
C THR A 321 6.75 12.35 3.07
N PRO A 322 8.05 12.52 3.37
CA PRO A 322 9.00 13.07 2.40
C PRO A 322 9.08 12.24 1.12
N ARG A 323 8.70 10.95 1.15
CA ARG A 323 8.65 10.05 -0.02
C ARG A 323 7.80 10.59 -1.18
N MET A 324 6.79 11.43 -0.91
CA MET A 324 5.94 12.00 -1.95
C MET A 324 6.46 13.35 -2.48
N VAL A 325 7.48 13.92 -1.85
CA VAL A 325 8.05 15.21 -2.25
C VAL A 325 9.13 14.97 -3.29
N VAL A 326 9.03 15.65 -4.43
CA VAL A 326 10.15 15.78 -5.37
C VAL A 326 11.08 16.84 -4.81
N ASP A 327 12.21 16.45 -4.23
CA ASP A 327 13.14 17.40 -3.64
C ASP A 327 13.95 18.11 -4.73
N ALA A 328 14.39 19.35 -4.46
CA ALA A 328 15.20 20.13 -5.42
C ALA A 328 16.57 19.49 -5.71
N HIS A 329 16.96 18.50 -4.92
CA HIS A 329 18.17 17.72 -5.13
C HIS A 329 18.02 16.63 -6.20
N ASP A 330 16.81 16.13 -6.43
CA ASP A 330 16.50 15.12 -7.45
C ASP A 330 16.36 15.71 -8.85
N ALA A 331 16.21 17.03 -8.94
CA ALA A 331 16.06 17.81 -10.17
C ALA A 331 17.40 18.24 -10.82
N ARG A 332 18.55 17.76 -10.35
CA ARG A 332 19.88 18.07 -10.90
C ARG A 332 20.55 16.89 -11.59
#